data_AF-A0A183F8F4-F1
#
_entry.id   AF-A0A183F8F4-F1
#
_cell.length_a   1.000
_cell.length_b   1.000
_cell.length_c   1.000
_cell.angle_alpha   90.00
_cell.angle_beta   90.00
_cell.angle_gamma   90.00
#
_symmetry.space_group_name_H-M   'P 1'
#
loop_
_entity.id
_entity.type
_entity.pdbx_description
1 polymer ?
#
loop_
_entity_poly.entity_id
_entity_poly.type
_entity_poly.pdbx_seq_one_letter_code
_entity_poly.pdbx_strand_id
1 'polypeptide(L)'
;MFRFMTRRLGHAYEIYPLLFLGGFWVVILVAVVYQSFSKIEIWLDRSKSVAPWDWERIRGNYWKKSTVAFDPDARTRQRCELMEILQDEMLEAAKKRGTR
;
A
#
# COMPACT_ATOMS: atom_id res chain seq x y z
N MET A 1 -8.16 -13.47 -36.13
CA MET A 1 -7.96 -14.30 -34.92
C MET A 1 -9.08 -14.13 -33.89
N PHE A 2 -9.43 -12.92 -33.45
CA PHE A 2 -10.51 -12.68 -32.45
C PHE A 2 -11.95 -13.00 -32.91
N ARG A 3 -12.20 -13.05 -34.23
CA ARG A 3 -13.53 -13.32 -34.81
C ARG A 3 -13.98 -14.79 -34.71
N PHE A 4 -13.06 -15.72 -34.44
CA PHE A 4 -13.39 -17.13 -34.26
C PHE A 4 -13.81 -17.43 -32.80
N MET A 5 -13.11 -16.84 -31.83
CA MET A 5 -13.41 -17.03 -30.40
C MET A 5 -14.77 -16.47 -30.00
N THR A 6 -15.25 -15.40 -30.63
CA THR A 6 -16.46 -14.66 -30.21
C THR A 6 -17.78 -15.14 -30.85
N ARG A 7 -17.73 -15.96 -31.92
CA ARG A 7 -18.95 -16.36 -32.67
C ARG A 7 -19.88 -17.34 -31.94
N ARG A 8 -19.40 -18.11 -30.96
CA ARG A 8 -20.23 -19.08 -30.19
C ARG A 8 -20.52 -18.68 -28.74
N LEU A 9 -20.04 -17.52 -28.26
CA LEU A 9 -20.30 -17.09 -26.88
C LEU A 9 -21.79 -16.86 -26.60
N GLY A 10 -22.59 -16.52 -27.62
CA GLY A 10 -24.02 -16.22 -27.46
C GLY A 10 -24.88 -17.41 -27.00
N HIS A 11 -24.44 -18.65 -27.18
CA HIS A 11 -25.30 -19.84 -26.94
C HIS A 11 -24.92 -20.66 -25.69
N ALA A 12 -23.75 -20.42 -25.11
CA ALA A 12 -23.24 -21.13 -23.94
C ALA A 12 -23.32 -20.23 -22.71
N TYR A 13 -24.50 -20.21 -22.07
CA TYR A 13 -24.76 -19.36 -20.90
C TYR A 13 -23.82 -19.65 -19.72
N GLU A 14 -23.29 -20.88 -19.66
CA GLU A 14 -22.36 -21.39 -18.65
C GLU A 14 -20.96 -20.74 -18.72
N ILE A 15 -20.61 -20.10 -19.84
CA ILE A 15 -19.28 -19.48 -20.03
C ILE A 15 -19.23 -18.06 -19.47
N TYR A 16 -20.35 -17.34 -19.38
CA TYR A 16 -20.37 -15.98 -18.83
C TYR A 16 -19.85 -15.90 -17.38
N PRO A 17 -20.21 -16.82 -16.46
CA PRO A 17 -19.64 -16.86 -15.11
C PRO A 17 -18.12 -17.05 -15.11
N LEU A 18 -17.57 -17.89 -15.99
CA LEU A 18 -16.13 -18.12 -16.08
C LEU A 18 -15.37 -16.89 -16.61
N LEU A 19 -15.95 -16.20 -17.59
CA LEU A 19 -15.37 -14.96 -18.11
C LEU A 19 -15.46 -13.81 -17.10
N PHE A 20 -16.58 -13.73 -16.38
CA PHE A 20 -16.73 -12.79 -15.27
C PHE A 20 -15.70 -13.07 -14.17
N LEU A 21 -15.54 -14.33 -13.78
CA LEU A 21 -14.53 -14.74 -12.79
C LEU A 21 -13.11 -14.41 -13.27
N GLY A 22 -12.80 -14.67 -14.54
CA GLY A 22 -11.51 -14.29 -15.14
C GLY A 22 -11.26 -12.79 -15.09
N GLY A 23 -12.25 -11.98 -15.49
CA GLY A 23 -12.17 -10.52 -15.39
C GLY A 23 -12.00 -10.04 -13.94
N PHE A 24 -12.74 -10.63 -13.00
CA PHE A 24 -12.63 -10.32 -11.58
C PHE A 24 -11.23 -10.59 -11.03
N TRP A 25 -10.62 -11.72 -11.40
CA TRP A 25 -9.24 -12.04 -11.03
C TRP A 25 -8.23 -11.05 -11.60
N VAL A 26 -8.41 -10.61 -12.84
CA VAL A 26 -7.55 -9.58 -13.44
C VAL A 26 -7.64 -8.26 -12.69
N VAL A 27 -8.85 -7.84 -12.29
CA VAL A 27 -9.03 -6.61 -11.48
C VAL A 27 -8.36 -6.73 -10.12
N ILE A 28 -8.52 -7.87 -9.43
CA ILE A 28 -7.82 -8.13 -8.16
C ILE A 28 -6.30 -8.06 -8.36
N LEU A 29 -5.79 -8.68 -9.42
CA LEU A 29 -4.35 -8.69 -9.70
C LEU A 29 -3.82 -7.27 -9.92
N VAL A 30 -4.52 -6.44 -10.71
CA VAL A 30 -4.15 -5.03 -10.91
C VAL A 30 -4.18 -4.25 -9.60
N ALA A 31 -5.20 -4.45 -8.76
CA ALA A 31 -5.30 -3.79 -7.46
C ALA A 31 -4.14 -4.19 -6.52
N VAL A 32 -3.78 -5.48 -6.47
CA VAL A 32 -2.67 -6.00 -5.66
C VAL A 32 -1.33 -5.45 -6.17
N VAL A 33 -1.14 -5.43 -7.48
CA VAL A 33 0.08 -4.87 -8.10
C VAL A 33 0.21 -3.38 -7.78
N TYR A 34 -0.87 -2.60 -7.91
CA TYR A 34 -0.89 -1.18 -7.56
C TYR A 34 -0.53 -0.92 -6.08
N GLN A 35 -1.12 -1.70 -5.16
CA GLN A 35 -0.78 -1.64 -3.74
C GLN A 35 0.68 -2.03 -3.46
N SER A 36 1.21 -3.02 -4.19
CA SER A 36 2.58 -3.49 -4.04
C SER A 36 3.58 -2.44 -4.51
N PHE A 37 3.35 -1.81 -5.66
CA PHE A 37 4.20 -0.73 -6.15
C PHE A 37 4.24 0.47 -5.20
N SER A 38 3.12 0.83 -4.58
CA SER A 38 3.07 1.92 -3.59
C SER A 38 3.98 1.65 -2.38
N LYS A 39 4.18 0.38 -1.99
CA LYS A 39 5.12 -0.01 -0.93
C LYS A 39 6.56 -0.06 -1.43
N ILE A 40 6.78 -0.53 -2.66
CA ILE A 40 8.10 -0.60 -3.29
C ILE A 40 8.68 0.80 -3.51
N GLU A 41 7.88 1.79 -3.92
CA GLU A 41 8.31 3.17 -4.13
C GLU A 41 8.92 3.79 -2.86
N ILE A 42 8.32 3.52 -1.69
CA ILE A 42 8.85 3.96 -0.39
C ILE A 42 10.23 3.33 -0.11
N TRP A 43 10.45 2.10 -0.57
CA TRP A 43 11.69 1.35 -0.33
C TRP A 43 12.80 1.70 -1.34
N LEU A 44 12.41 2.07 -2.56
CA LEU A 44 13.30 2.41 -3.67
C LEU A 44 13.68 3.89 -3.68
N ASP A 45 12.95 4.75 -2.96
CA ASP A 45 13.30 6.16 -2.73
C ASP A 45 14.53 6.31 -1.82
N ARG A 46 15.71 6.14 -2.44
CA ARG A 46 17.05 6.39 -1.87
C ARG A 46 17.52 7.84 -2.02
N SER A 47 16.64 8.77 -2.38
CA SER A 47 17.00 10.20 -2.50
C SER A 47 17.48 10.82 -1.18
N LYS A 48 17.17 10.19 -0.04
CA LYS A 48 17.55 10.65 1.30
C LYS A 48 18.53 9.70 1.95
N SER A 49 19.55 10.26 2.62
CA SER A 49 20.58 9.52 3.36
C SER A 49 20.05 8.83 4.63
N VAL A 50 18.87 9.22 5.11
CA VAL A 50 18.20 8.62 6.26
C VAL A 50 17.29 7.46 5.84
N ALA A 51 17.29 6.41 6.65
CA ALA A 51 16.48 5.21 6.41
C ALA A 51 15.00 5.57 6.20
N PRO A 52 14.26 4.83 5.34
CA PRO A 52 12.89 5.17 5.00
C PRO A 52 11.92 5.09 6.19
N TRP A 53 12.26 4.33 7.24
CA TRP A 53 11.54 4.23 8.52
C TRP A 53 11.99 5.25 9.58
N ASP A 54 12.84 6.21 9.23
CA ASP A 54 13.28 7.21 10.17
C ASP A 54 12.14 8.12 10.65
N TRP A 55 12.08 8.36 11.96
CA TRP A 55 11.04 9.17 12.59
C TRP A 55 11.03 10.61 12.05
N GLU A 56 12.20 11.23 11.84
CA GLU A 56 12.28 12.60 11.31
C GLU A 56 11.69 12.71 9.90
N ARG A 57 11.81 11.64 9.09
CA ARG A 57 11.26 11.57 7.73
C ARG A 57 9.76 11.30 7.70
N ILE A 58 9.26 10.43 8.58
CA ILE A 58 7.88 9.94 8.52
C ILE A 58 6.93 10.76 9.41
N ARG A 59 7.43 11.47 10.44
CA ARG A 59 6.61 12.23 11.39
C ARG A 59 5.49 13.05 10.74
N GLY A 60 5.74 13.76 9.65
CA GLY A 60 4.73 14.62 9.01
C GLY A 60 3.67 13.89 8.15
N ASN A 61 3.89 12.61 7.83
CA ASN A 61 3.06 11.88 6.87
C ASN A 61 2.76 10.42 7.27
N TYR A 62 3.13 9.96 8.47
CA TYR A 62 2.99 8.55 8.87
C TYR A 62 1.53 8.10 8.87
N TRP A 63 0.61 8.92 9.39
CA TRP A 63 -0.82 8.64 9.43
C TRP A 63 -1.49 8.67 8.06
N LYS A 64 -0.85 9.26 7.05
CA LYS A 64 -1.37 9.29 5.67
C LYS A 64 -1.05 8.01 4.91
N LYS A 65 -0.05 7.24 5.36
CA LYS A 65 0.36 5.99 4.71
C LYS A 65 -0.58 4.86 5.10
N SER A 66 -0.90 4.02 4.11
CA SER A 66 -1.74 2.85 4.33
C SER A 66 -0.99 1.73 5.03
N THR A 67 -1.40 1.39 6.25
CA THR A 67 -0.86 0.23 6.97
C THR A 67 -1.51 -1.07 6.48
N VAL A 68 -2.82 -1.06 6.23
CA VAL A 68 -3.61 -2.24 5.84
C VAL A 68 -4.24 -2.00 4.46
N ALA A 69 -4.29 -3.05 3.62
CA ALA A 69 -4.87 -2.95 2.27
C ALA A 69 -6.36 -2.58 2.28
N PHE A 70 -7.07 -2.97 3.35
CA PHE A 70 -8.49 -2.72 3.53
C PHE A 70 -8.73 -2.11 4.92
N ASP A 71 -8.93 -0.80 4.97
CA ASP A 71 -9.34 -0.08 6.19
C ASP A 71 -10.42 0.94 5.82
N PRO A 72 -11.70 0.51 5.74
CA PRO A 72 -12.81 1.38 5.34
C PRO A 72 -13.07 2.50 6.34
N ASP A 73 -12.80 2.27 7.63
CA ASP A 73 -13.04 3.23 8.70
C ASP A 73 -11.81 4.07 9.07
N ALA A 74 -10.67 3.87 8.38
CA ALA A 74 -9.39 4.52 8.64
C ALA A 74 -8.92 4.44 10.12
N ARG A 75 -9.41 3.48 10.91
CA ARG A 75 -9.15 3.39 12.36
C ARG A 75 -7.69 3.12 12.64
N THR A 76 -7.01 2.41 11.74
CA THR A 76 -5.59 2.06 11.89
C THR A 76 -4.64 3.23 11.63
N ARG A 77 -5.17 4.37 11.14
CA ARG A 77 -4.42 5.56 10.75
C ARG A 77 -4.69 6.77 11.64
N GLN A 78 -5.30 6.56 12.80
CA GLN A 78 -5.52 7.64 13.74
C GLN A 78 -4.19 8.21 14.23
N ARG A 79 -4.14 9.53 14.34
CA ARG A 79 -2.96 10.23 14.83
C ARG A 79 -2.87 10.06 16.34
N CYS A 80 -1.72 9.60 16.83
CA CYS A 80 -1.48 9.39 18.24
C CYS A 80 -0.45 10.43 18.74
N GLU A 81 -0.94 11.59 19.16
CA GLU A 81 -0.10 12.72 19.58
C GLU A 81 0.83 12.38 20.74
N LEU A 82 0.37 11.57 21.70
CA LEU A 82 1.19 11.13 22.84
C LEU A 82 2.41 10.30 22.39
N MET A 83 2.22 9.44 21.39
CA MET A 83 3.29 8.61 20.84
C MET A 83 4.29 9.46 20.04
N GLU A 84 3.83 10.53 19.39
CA GLU A 84 4.69 11.48 18.68
C GLU A 84 5.64 12.19 19.64
N ILE A 85 5.10 12.68 20.77
CA ILE A 85 5.90 13.36 21.81
C ILE A 85 6.95 12.40 22.37
N LEU A 86 6.56 11.17 22.71
CA LEU A 86 7.48 10.17 23.23
C LEU A 86 8.61 9.85 22.23
N GLN A 87 8.29 9.70 20.95
CA GLN A 87 9.31 9.42 19.93
C GLN A 87 10.24 10.60 19.69
N ASP A 88 9.75 11.84 19.77
CA ASP A 88 10.60 13.03 19.72
C ASP A 88 11.58 13.08 20.89
N GLU A 89 11.10 12.82 22.12
CA GLU A 89 11.94 12.77 23.32
C GLU A 89 12.99 11.67 23.26
N MET A 90 12.61 10.48 22.77
CA MET A 90 13.55 9.37 22.57
C MET A 90 14.63 9.71 21.54
N LEU A 91 14.28 10.44 20.48
CA LEU A 91 15.22 10.85 19.45
C LEU A 91 16.18 11.92 19.98
N GLU A 92 15.67 12.87 20.77
CA GLU A 92 16.50 13.85 21.47
C GLU A 92 17.46 13.18 22.47
N ALA A 93 16.97 12.21 23.25
CA ALA A 93 17.78 11.43 24.17
C ALA A 93 18.84 10.56 23.46
N ALA A 94 18.49 9.97 22.31
CA ALA A 94 19.43 9.18 21.51
C ALA A 94 20.55 10.04 20.91
N LYS A 95 20.23 11.25 20.45
CA LYS A 95 21.23 12.25 20.01
C LYS A 95 22.15 12.67 21.15
N LYS A 96 21.60 12.93 22.35
CA LYS A 96 22.39 13.24 23.55
C LYS A 96 23.33 12.11 23.95
N ARG A 97 22.96 10.84 23.69
CA ARG A 97 23.79 9.66 23.95
C ARG A 97 24.82 9.35 22.86
N GLY A 98 24.80 10.05 21.71
CA GLY A 98 25.70 9.80 20.59
C GLY A 98 25.50 8.44 19.90
N THR A 99 24.39 7.74 20.20
CA THR A 99 24.04 6.45 19.58
C THR A 99 23.46 6.60 18.17
N ARG A 100 23.26 7.85 17.70
CA ARG A 100 22.73 8.18 16.39
C ARG A 100 23.15 9.58 15.95
#